data_AF-A0A523EJ63-F1
#
_entry.id   AF-A0A523EJ63-F1
#
_cell.length_a   1.000
_cell.length_b   1.000
_cell.length_c   1.000
_cell.angle_alpha   90.00
_cell.angle_beta   90.00
_cell.angle_gamma   90.00
#
_symmetry.space_group_name_H-M   'P 1'
#
loop_
_entity.id
_entity.type
_entity.pdbx_description
1 polymer ?
#
loop_
_entity_poly.entity_id
_entity_poly.type
_entity_poly.pdbx_seq_one_letter_code
_entity_poly.pdbx_strand_id
1 'polypeptide(L)' 'MIRKFDTVRDLMSLTEPIVVNCTGLGAKELFDDGELVPLKGQLTCITRGAGRSEATPRGRGGRATVSVG' A
#
# COMPACT_ATOMS: atom_id res chain seq x y z
N MET A 1 -15.07 -8.32 8.43
CA MET A 1 -14.60 -9.70 8.21
C MET A 1 -14.31 -9.85 6.73
N ILE A 2 -13.11 -10.29 6.34
CA ILE A 2 -12.75 -10.60 4.94
C ILE A 2 -12.77 -12.13 4.79
N ARG A 3 -13.43 -12.63 3.74
CA ARG A 3 -13.43 -14.07 3.39
C ARG A 3 -12.12 -14.40 2.67
N LYS A 4 -11.47 -15.51 3.05
CA LYS A 4 -10.29 -16.04 2.36
C LYS A 4 -10.70 -17.09 1.33
N PHE A 5 -9.95 -17.17 0.24
CA PHE A 5 -10.05 -18.19 -0.80
C PHE A 5 -8.65 -18.79 -0.98
N ASP A 6 -8.51 -20.07 -0.69
CA ASP A 6 -7.22 -20.77 -0.79
C ASP A 6 -7.14 -21.60 -2.08
N THR A 7 -8.29 -21.92 -2.68
CA THR A 7 -8.38 -22.69 -3.93
C THR A 7 -9.42 -22.13 -4.89
N VAL A 8 -9.30 -22.45 -6.18
CA VAL A 8 -10.33 -22.14 -7.18
C VAL A 8 -11.69 -22.72 -6.79
N ARG A 9 -11.73 -23.86 -6.08
CA ARG A 9 -12.98 -24.49 -5.64
C ARG A 9 -13.74 -23.63 -4.62
N ASP A 10 -13.02 -22.84 -3.83
CA ASP A 10 -13.64 -21.91 -2.88
C ASP A 10 -14.39 -20.78 -3.61
N LEU A 11 -13.94 -20.40 -4.81
CA LEU A 11 -14.64 -19.44 -5.66
C LEU A 11 -15.88 -20.06 -6.30
N MET A 12 -15.81 -21.33 -6.70
CA MET A 12 -16.95 -22.04 -7.28
C MET A 12 -18.10 -22.25 -6.29
N SER A 13 -17.85 -22.05 -4.99
CA SER A 13 -18.89 -22.08 -3.95
C SER A 13 -19.64 -20.74 -3.82
N LEU A 14 -19.23 -19.70 -4.54
CA LEU A 14 -19.92 -18.41 -4.54
C LEU A 14 -21.28 -18.54 -5.25
N THR A 15 -22.26 -17.82 -4.71
CA THR A 15 -23.60 -17.75 -5.31
C THR A 15 -23.67 -16.76 -6.46
N GLU A 16 -22.71 -15.84 -6.50
CA GLU A 16 -22.58 -14.77 -7.47
C GLU A 16 -22.26 -15.38 -8.85
N PRO A 17 -23.00 -14.98 -9.90
CA PRO A 17 -22.93 -15.64 -11.20
C PRO A 17 -21.65 -15.30 -11.99
N ILE A 18 -20.94 -14.23 -11.58
CA ILE A 18 -19.76 -13.72 -12.28
C ILE A 18 -18.69 -13.40 -11.23
N VAL A 19 -17.47 -13.88 -11.48
CA VAL A 19 -16.29 -13.49 -10.73
C VAL A 19 -15.34 -12.70 -11.62
N VAL A 20 -14.96 -11.50 -11.18
CA VAL A 20 -13.90 -10.71 -11.81
C VAL A 20 -12.61 -10.97 -11.05
N ASN A 21 -11.63 -11.59 -11.70
CA ASN A 21 -10.33 -11.84 -11.10
C ASN A 21 -9.51 -10.53 -11.04
N CYS A 22 -9.20 -10.08 -9.84
CA CYS A 22 -8.29 -8.95 -9.56
C CYS A 22 -7.18 -9.36 -8.58
N THR A 23 -6.77 -10.63 -8.61
CA THR A 23 -5.88 -11.20 -7.58
C THR A 23 -4.40 -10.82 -7.74
N GLY A 24 -4.04 -10.17 -8.85
CA GLY A 24 -2.69 -9.66 -9.12
C GLY A 24 -1.66 -10.77 -8.98
N LEU A 25 -0.61 -10.54 -8.17
CA LEU A 25 0.43 -11.54 -7.91
C LEU A 25 -0.09 -12.84 -7.29
N GLY A 26 -1.24 -12.82 -6.62
CA GLY A 26 -1.87 -14.01 -6.06
C GLY A 26 -2.45 -14.96 -7.11
N ALA A 27 -2.61 -14.53 -8.36
CA ALA A 27 -3.11 -15.39 -9.44
C ALA A 27 -2.19 -16.59 -9.70
N LYS A 28 -0.88 -16.40 -9.51
CA LYS A 28 0.11 -17.47 -9.64
C LYS A 28 -0.16 -18.65 -8.70
N GLU A 29 -0.51 -18.37 -7.45
CA GLU A 29 -0.78 -19.42 -6.45
C GLU A 29 -2.21 -19.95 -6.57
N LEU A 30 -3.19 -19.05 -6.75
CA LEU A 30 -4.60 -19.42 -6.73
C LEU A 30 -5.08 -20.10 -8.02
N PHE A 31 -4.51 -19.76 -9.18
CA PHE A 31 -4.93 -20.25 -10.50
C PHE A 31 -3.82 -20.95 -11.29
N ASP A 32 -2.65 -21.18 -10.70
CA ASP A 32 -1.49 -21.78 -11.36
C ASP A 32 -1.03 -21.01 -12.63
N ASP A 33 -1.08 -19.67 -12.55
CA ASP A 33 -0.63 -18.79 -13.64
C ASP A 33 0.91 -18.77 -13.71
N GLY A 34 1.46 -19.72 -14.49
CA GLY A 34 2.90 -19.91 -14.69
C GLY A 34 3.59 -18.83 -15.53
N GLU A 35 2.83 -18.04 -16.29
CA GLU A 35 3.37 -16.92 -17.07
C GLU A 35 3.62 -15.69 -16.18
N LEU A 36 2.96 -15.62 -15.02
CA LEU A 36 3.12 -14.53 -14.07
C LEU A 36 4.49 -14.57 -13.36
N VAL A 37 5.32 -13.57 -13.66
CA VAL A 37 6.63 -13.37 -13.04
C VAL A 37 6.64 -12.02 -12.29
N PRO A 38 6.79 -12.01 -10.95
CA PRO A 38 6.83 -10.76 -10.20
C PRO A 38 8.12 -9.98 -10.48
N LEU A 39 7.99 -8.70 -10.78
CA LEU A 39 9.12 -7.78 -10.93
C LEU A 39 9.18 -6.84 -9.72
N LYS A 40 10.26 -6.93 -8.95
CA LYS A 40 10.46 -6.11 -7.75
C LYS A 40 10.83 -4.68 -8.16
N GLY A 41 9.95 -3.73 -7.87
CA GLY A 41 10.23 -2.29 -7.96
C GLY A 41 10.58 -1.70 -6.59
N GLN A 42 11.51 -0.75 -6.56
CA GLN A 42 11.81 0.05 -5.36
C GLN A 42 11.55 1.52 -5.66
N LEU A 43 10.84 2.19 -4.75
CA LEU A 43 10.52 3.62 -4.86
C LEU A 43 11.02 4.35 -3.61
N THR A 44 11.60 5.53 -3.80
CA THR A 44 11.89 6.47 -2.71
C THR A 44 10.96 7.67 -2.86
N CYS A 45 10.06 7.87 -1.91
CA CYS A 45 9.20 9.04 -1.88
C CYS A 45 9.97 10.23 -1.27
N ILE A 46 10.11 11.32 -2.02
CA ILE A 46 10.72 12.57 -1.54
C ILE A 46 9.61 13.61 -1.42
N THR A 47 9.42 14.16 -0.21
CA THR A 47 8.48 15.26 0.01
C THR A 47 9.22 16.59 -0.19
N ARG A 48 8.66 17.50 -1.00
CA ARG A 48 9.21 18.86 -1.13
C ARG A 48 8.76 19.68 0.07
N GLY A 49 9.59 19.73 1.12
CA GLY A 49 9.50 20.69 2.22
C GLY A 49 8.24 20.59 3.08
N ALA A 50 8.41 20.39 4.39
CA ALA A 50 7.43 20.79 5.39
C ALA A 50 7.34 22.33 5.44
N GLY A 51 6.79 22.94 4.39
CA GLY A 51 6.54 24.37 4.28
C GLY A 51 5.08 24.67 4.57
N ARG A 52 4.66 24.51 5.83
CA ARG A 52 3.45 25.17 6.33
C ARG A 52 3.79 25.80 7.67
N SER A 53 3.92 27.12 7.67
CA SER A 53 3.99 27.93 8.87
C SER A 53 2.73 27.68 9.69
N GLU A 54 2.85 27.14 10.89
CA GLU A 54 1.83 27.29 11.92
C GLU A 54 2.48 27.98 13.12
N ALA A 55 2.33 29.30 13.18
CA ALA A 55 2.63 30.04 14.38
C ALA A 55 1.47 29.83 15.36
N THR A 56 1.62 28.87 16.28
CA THR A 56 0.76 28.76 17.47
C THR A 56 1.63 29.01 18.71
N PRO A 57 1.37 30.05 19.50
CA PRO A 57 2.11 30.30 20.73
C PRO A 57 1.54 29.44 21.86
N ARG A 58 2.42 28.81 22.66
CA ARG A 58 2.43 28.83 24.14
C ARG A 58 3.32 27.72 24.72
N GLY A 59 4.38 28.11 25.44
CA GLY A 59 5.13 27.21 26.31
C GLY A 59 6.61 27.58 26.45
N ARG A 60 6.95 28.20 27.58
CA ARG A 60 8.25 28.77 27.97
C ARG A 60 9.44 27.80 27.85
N GLY A 61 10.44 28.15 27.02
CA GLY A 61 11.85 27.77 27.22
C GLY A 61 12.52 26.92 26.14
N GLY A 62 13.25 27.57 25.22
CA GLY A 62 14.24 26.92 24.34
C GLY A 62 14.53 27.71 23.07
N ARG A 63 15.71 28.32 22.97
CA ARG A 63 16.17 29.05 21.78
C ARG A 63 16.70 28.06 20.74
N ALA A 64 16.05 27.93 19.58
CA ALA A 64 16.63 27.24 18.43
C ALA A 64 17.24 28.29 17.47
N THR A 65 18.56 28.32 17.40
CA THR A 65 19.30 29.14 16.44
C THR A 65 19.41 28.36 15.13
N VAL A 66 18.95 28.93 14.02
CA VAL A 66 19.15 28.35 12.68
C VAL A 66 20.39 29.01 12.08
N SER A 67 21.48 28.25 11.93
CA SER A 67 22.67 28.68 11.19
C SER A 67 22.57 28.21 9.74
N VAL A 68 22.65 29.15 8.80
CA VAL A 68 22.75 28.89 7.36
C VAL A 68 24.21 28.95 6.94
N GLY A 69 24.65 27.93 6.20
CA GLY A 69 25.87 27.95 5.38
C GLY A 69 25.50 28.00 3.90
#